data_AF-A0A1H9VNI7-F1
#
_entry.id   AF-A0A1H9VNI7-F1
#
_cell.length_a   1.000
_cell.length_b   1.000
_cell.length_c   1.000
_cell.angle_alpha   90.00
_cell.angle_beta   90.00
_cell.angle_gamma   90.00
#
_symmetry.space_group_name_H-M   'P 1'
#
loop_
_entity.id
_entity.type
_entity.pdbx_description
1 polymer ?
#
loop_
_entity_poly.entity_id
_entity_poly.type
_entity_poly.pdbx_seq_one_letter_code
_entity_poly.pdbx_strand_id
1 'polypeptide(L)'
;MGRPYTPSMGEKAVVRGWLAVGAGAVVAQEWLTTYPEAGPGPHLLWGFVSLLLLYRIYRRSELARRVFVVVAVIGAVLAMSGIPDEPSRLAPLALAYVVQALAVTRGPVRGWTRRKMVPVATAVGA
;
A
#
# COMPACT_ATOMS: atom_id res chain seq x y z
N MET A 1 -2.18 21.02 -25.75
CA MET A 1 -2.84 20.74 -24.44
C MET A 1 -3.14 19.25 -24.35
N GLY A 2 -2.69 18.56 -23.30
CA GLY A 2 -2.96 17.13 -23.13
C GLY A 2 -4.39 16.89 -22.65
N ARG A 3 -5.08 15.88 -23.20
CA ARG A 3 -6.44 15.52 -22.78
C ARG A 3 -6.48 15.19 -21.27
N PRO A 4 -7.54 15.58 -20.54
CA PRO A 4 -7.74 15.16 -19.16
C PRO A 4 -7.70 13.64 -19.06
N TYR A 5 -6.91 13.12 -18.14
CA TYR A 5 -6.81 11.67 -17.95
C TYR A 5 -8.02 11.14 -17.20
N THR A 6 -8.92 10.48 -17.93
CA THR A 6 -10.08 9.78 -17.39
C THR A 6 -9.76 8.29 -17.29
N PRO A 7 -9.68 7.71 -16.08
CA PRO A 7 -9.40 6.28 -15.93
C PRO A 7 -10.54 5.43 -16.46
N SER A 8 -10.22 4.39 -17.23
CA SER A 8 -11.20 3.39 -17.66
C SER A 8 -11.69 2.55 -16.47
N MET A 9 -12.85 1.91 -16.63
CA MET A 9 -13.37 0.97 -15.61
C MET A 9 -12.40 -0.20 -15.37
N GLY A 10 -11.77 -0.73 -16.43
CA GLY A 10 -10.78 -1.80 -16.33
C GLY A 10 -9.54 -1.38 -15.52
N GLU A 11 -9.02 -0.17 -15.73
CA GLU A 11 -7.87 0.32 -14.96
C GLU A 11 -8.21 0.47 -13.48
N LYS A 12 -9.39 1.00 -13.14
CA LYS A 12 -9.86 1.09 -11.75
C LYS A 12 -9.95 -0.29 -11.09
N ALA A 13 -10.48 -1.29 -11.80
CA ALA A 13 -10.60 -2.65 -11.30
C ALA A 13 -9.21 -3.28 -11.03
N VAL A 14 -8.26 -3.10 -11.95
CA VAL A 14 -6.88 -3.58 -11.77
C VAL A 14 -6.21 -2.93 -10.56
N VAL A 15 -6.32 -1.61 -10.40
CA VAL A 15 -5.76 -0.90 -9.24
C VAL A 15 -6.42 -1.38 -7.94
N ARG A 16 -7.74 -1.55 -7.91
CA ARG A 16 -8.45 -2.10 -6.75
C ARG A 16 -7.98 -3.51 -6.40
N GLY A 17 -7.78 -4.37 -7.39
CA GLY A 17 -7.24 -5.73 -7.18
C GLY A 17 -5.87 -5.70 -6.50
N TRP A 18 -4.95 -4.88 -6.99
CA TRP A 18 -3.63 -4.74 -6.35
C TRP A 18 -3.72 -4.16 -4.94
N LEU A 19 -4.57 -3.16 -4.71
CA LEU A 19 -4.75 -2.61 -3.36
C LEU A 19 -5.44 -3.59 -2.41
N ALA A 20 -6.32 -4.46 -2.90
CA ALA A 20 -6.91 -5.54 -2.12
C ALA A 20 -5.85 -6.58 -1.73
N VAL A 21 -4.93 -6.93 -2.62
CA VAL A 21 -3.75 -7.77 -2.29
C VAL A 21 -2.91 -7.10 -1.20
N GLY A 22 -2.63 -5.80 -1.34
CA GLY A 22 -1.93 -5.02 -0.31
C GLY A 22 -2.65 -5.04 1.04
N ALA A 23 -3.98 -4.87 1.05
CA ALA A 23 -4.79 -4.92 2.26
C ALA A 23 -4.78 -6.32 2.90
N GLY A 24 -4.87 -7.39 2.11
CA GLY A 24 -4.75 -8.76 2.61
C GLY A 24 -3.40 -9.03 3.25
N ALA A 25 -2.31 -8.50 2.66
CA ALA A 25 -0.98 -8.62 3.22
C ALA A 25 -0.79 -7.78 4.51
N VAL A 26 -1.51 -6.66 4.67
CA VAL A 26 -1.56 -5.92 5.95
C VAL A 26 -2.25 -6.75 7.02
N VAL A 27 -3.41 -7.35 6.72
CA VAL A 27 -4.13 -8.21 7.67
C VAL A 27 -3.25 -9.40 8.10
N ALA A 28 -2.58 -10.05 7.16
CA ALA A 28 -1.65 -11.14 7.47
C ALA A 28 -0.49 -10.67 8.36
N GLN A 29 0.10 -9.50 8.07
CA GLN A 29 1.15 -8.92 8.91
C GLN A 29 0.65 -8.62 10.33
N GLU A 30 -0.52 -8.02 10.49
CA GLU A 30 -1.09 -7.74 11.81
C GLU A 30 -1.33 -9.02 12.62
N TRP A 31 -1.70 -10.11 11.95
CA TRP A 31 -1.89 -11.41 12.58
C TRP A 31 -0.59 -12.11 13.00
N LEU A 32 0.51 -11.84 12.29
CA LEU A 32 1.84 -12.42 12.55
C LEU A 32 2.71 -11.56 13.48
N THR A 33 2.40 -10.27 13.60
CA THR A 33 3.17 -9.35 14.43
C THR A 33 2.88 -9.63 15.89
N THR A 34 3.91 -9.57 16.74
CA THR A 34 3.76 -9.72 18.18
C THR A 34 4.22 -8.43 18.82
N TYR A 35 3.32 -7.72 19.49
CA TYR A 35 3.65 -6.51 20.23
C TYR A 35 3.96 -6.86 21.69
N PRO A 36 4.93 -6.18 22.32
CA PRO A 36 5.25 -6.38 23.74
C PRO A 36 4.16 -5.83 24.67
N GLU A 37 3.32 -4.92 24.17
CA GLU A 37 2.23 -4.29 24.92
C GLU A 37 1.02 -5.22 25.01
N ALA A 38 0.43 -5.33 26.20
CA ALA A 38 -0.76 -6.13 26.40
C ALA A 38 -2.00 -5.44 25.80
N GLY A 39 -2.50 -5.94 24.67
CA GLY A 39 -3.81 -5.57 24.13
C GLY A 39 -3.83 -5.34 22.61
N PRO A 40 -5.02 -5.24 22.00
CA PRO A 40 -5.17 -5.07 20.55
C PRO A 40 -4.83 -3.65 20.05
N GLY A 41 -4.56 -2.70 20.95
CA GLY A 41 -4.38 -1.28 20.62
C GLY A 41 -3.36 -1.02 19.50
N PRO A 42 -2.12 -1.52 19.62
CA PRO A 42 -1.08 -1.32 18.61
C PRO A 42 -1.47 -1.91 17.25
N HIS A 43 -2.03 -3.13 17.25
CA HIS A 43 -2.48 -3.80 16.03
C HIS A 43 -3.56 -3.00 15.30
N LEU A 44 -4.55 -2.51 16.04
CA LEU A 44 -5.64 -1.72 15.47
C LEU A 44 -5.15 -0.39 14.91
N LEU A 45 -4.23 0.27 15.62
CA LEU A 45 -3.66 1.54 15.18
C LEU A 45 -2.85 1.36 13.88
N TRP A 46 -1.91 0.43 13.84
CA TRP A 46 -1.03 0.22 12.69
C TRP A 46 -1.78 -0.38 11.49
N GLY A 47 -2.71 -1.30 11.74
CA GLY A 47 -3.64 -1.79 10.73
C GLY A 47 -4.48 -0.67 10.13
N PHE A 48 -5.05 0.22 10.96
CA PHE A 48 -5.83 1.36 10.49
C PHE A 48 -4.99 2.35 9.67
N VAL A 49 -3.79 2.71 10.13
CA VAL A 49 -2.86 3.59 9.41
C VAL A 49 -2.51 3.01 8.04
N SER A 50 -2.23 1.71 7.97
CA SER A 50 -1.91 1.00 6.72
C SER A 50 -3.08 1.02 5.74
N LEU A 51 -4.31 0.74 6.21
CA LEU A 51 -5.52 0.81 5.39
C LEU A 51 -5.82 2.24 4.92
N LEU A 52 -5.61 3.24 5.78
CA LEU A 52 -5.75 4.65 5.42
C LEU A 52 -4.76 5.05 4.32
N LEU A 53 -3.50 4.61 4.40
CA LEU A 53 -2.51 4.84 3.35
C LEU A 53 -2.94 4.18 2.03
N LEU A 54 -3.39 2.92 2.04
CA LEU A 54 -3.93 2.25 0.85
C LEU A 54 -5.13 3.01 0.25
N TYR A 55 -6.03 3.51 1.10
CA TYR A 55 -7.12 4.37 0.66
C TYR A 55 -6.60 5.67 0.02
N ARG A 56 -5.59 6.31 0.61
CA ARG A 56 -4.97 7.53 0.04
C ARG A 56 -4.27 7.23 -1.29
N ILE A 57 -3.67 6.04 -1.47
CA ILE A 57 -3.12 5.57 -2.74
C ILE A 57 -4.24 5.37 -3.77
N TYR A 58 -5.36 4.78 -3.38
CA TYR A 58 -6.56 4.71 -4.23
C TYR A 58 -7.05 6.10 -4.63
N ARG A 59 -6.98 7.07 -3.71
CA ARG A 59 -7.22 8.52 -3.97
C ARG A 59 -6.06 9.23 -4.67
N ARG A 60 -5.12 8.48 -5.27
CA ARG A 60 -4.00 8.94 -6.12
C ARG A 60 -2.89 9.70 -5.39
N SER A 61 -2.71 9.52 -4.08
CA SER A 61 -1.61 10.16 -3.36
C SER A 61 -0.27 9.44 -3.61
N GLU A 62 0.63 10.08 -4.36
CA GLU A 62 2.00 9.59 -4.55
C GLU A 62 2.82 9.60 -3.25
N LEU A 63 2.58 10.58 -2.37
CA LEU A 63 3.25 10.62 -1.06
C LEU A 63 2.86 9.42 -0.21
N ALA A 64 1.56 9.11 -0.11
CA ALA A 64 1.09 7.92 0.62
C ALA A 64 1.70 6.63 0.06
N ARG A 65 1.82 6.52 -1.26
CA ARG A 65 2.47 5.38 -1.93
C ARG A 65 3.93 5.25 -1.51
N ARG A 66 4.69 6.35 -1.52
CA ARG A 66 6.11 6.33 -1.13
C ARG A 66 6.29 5.97 0.34
N VAL A 67 5.51 6.59 1.23
CA VAL A 67 5.53 6.30 2.67
C VAL A 67 5.24 4.82 2.90
N PHE A 68 4.18 4.29 2.29
CA PHE A 68 3.80 2.88 2.42
C PHE A 68 4.92 1.94 1.94
N VAL A 69 5.55 2.23 0.79
CA VAL A 69 6.69 1.45 0.29
C VAL A 69 7.87 1.48 1.26
N VAL A 70 8.24 2.66 1.77
CA VAL A 70 9.38 2.79 2.70
C VAL A 70 9.12 2.01 3.97
N VAL A 71 7.94 2.14 4.57
CA VAL A 71 7.55 1.40 5.78
C VAL A 71 7.57 -0.11 5.52
N ALA A 72 7.00 -0.57 4.41
CA ALA A 72 6.99 -1.99 4.04
C ALA A 72 8.41 -2.53 3.82
N VAL A 73 9.30 -1.78 3.15
CA VAL A 73 10.70 -2.20 2.95
C VAL A 73 11.45 -2.29 4.27
N ILE A 74 11.30 -1.30 5.16
CA ILE A 74 11.93 -1.34 6.49
C ILE A 74 11.42 -2.54 7.28
N GLY A 75 10.10 -2.77 7.30
CA GLY A 75 9.50 -3.93 7.96
C GLY A 75 10.04 -5.26 7.41
N ALA A 76 10.18 -5.39 6.09
CA ALA A 76 10.76 -6.57 5.46
C ALA A 76 12.20 -6.81 5.88
N VAL A 77 13.05 -5.77 5.89
CA VAL A 77 14.46 -5.88 6.29
C VAL A 77 14.59 -6.29 7.76
N LEU A 78 13.81 -5.68 8.65
CA LEU A 78 13.81 -6.02 10.07
C LEU A 78 13.35 -7.46 10.29
N ALA A 79 12.26 -7.88 9.65
CA ALA A 79 11.79 -9.26 9.74
C ALA A 79 12.83 -10.26 9.20
N MET A 80 13.48 -9.94 8.06
CA MET A 80 14.53 -10.79 7.49
C MET A 80 15.74 -10.93 8.42
N SER A 81 16.14 -9.86 9.13
CA SER A 81 17.28 -9.92 10.03
C SER A 81 17.10 -10.88 11.21
N GLY A 82 15.86 -11.14 11.62
CA GLY A 82 15.55 -12.10 12.70
C GLY A 82 15.22 -13.52 12.21
N ILE A 83 15.17 -13.79 10.89
CA ILE A 83 14.86 -15.13 10.36
C ILE A 83 15.75 -16.24 10.95
N PRO A 84 17.07 -16.05 11.20
CA PRO A 84 17.88 -17.09 11.82
C PRO A 84 17.39 -17.53 13.21
N ASP A 85 16.73 -16.64 13.94
CA ASP A 85 16.25 -16.88 15.31
C ASP A 85 14.86 -17.51 15.34
N GLU A 86 13.95 -17.09 14.44
CA GLU A 86 12.55 -17.55 14.43
C GLU A 86 11.96 -17.63 13.00
N PRO A 87 12.46 -18.57 12.17
CA PRO A 87 12.17 -18.57 10.74
C PRO A 87 10.69 -18.80 10.41
N SER A 88 9.98 -19.61 11.21
CA SER A 88 8.57 -19.96 10.97
C SER A 88 7.63 -18.77 11.08
N ARG A 89 7.92 -17.79 11.94
CA ARG A 89 7.12 -16.57 12.11
C ARG A 89 7.64 -15.42 11.25
N LEU A 90 8.96 -15.24 11.21
CA LEU A 90 9.57 -14.06 10.61
C LEU A 90 9.67 -14.14 9.08
N ALA A 91 9.83 -15.33 8.50
CA ALA A 91 9.80 -15.49 7.04
C ALA A 91 8.44 -15.11 6.42
N PRO A 92 7.28 -15.60 6.91
CA PRO A 92 5.99 -15.17 6.37
C PRO A 92 5.69 -13.69 6.67
N LEU A 93 6.16 -13.15 7.80
CA LEU A 93 6.05 -11.72 8.10
C LEU A 93 6.85 -10.87 7.10
N ALA A 94 8.10 -11.24 6.81
CA ALA A 94 8.92 -10.59 5.79
C ALA A 94 8.26 -10.66 4.41
N LEU A 95 7.70 -11.82 4.06
CA LEU A 95 6.95 -12.00 2.81
C LEU A 95 5.74 -11.08 2.74
N ALA A 96 4.97 -10.93 3.83
CA ALA A 96 3.83 -10.02 3.88
C ALA A 96 4.25 -8.57 3.56
N TYR A 97 5.33 -8.09 4.18
CA TYR A 97 5.90 -6.77 3.88
C TYR A 97 6.37 -6.63 2.43
N VAL A 98 7.02 -7.64 1.87
CA VAL A 98 7.42 -7.65 0.45
C VAL A 98 6.20 -7.57 -0.47
N VAL A 99 5.15 -8.35 -0.19
CA VAL A 99 3.90 -8.34 -0.98
C VAL A 99 3.23 -6.96 -0.91
N GLN A 100 3.20 -6.33 0.28
CA GLN A 100 2.71 -4.96 0.44
C GLN A 100 3.46 -3.97 -0.47
N ALA A 101 4.81 -3.99 -0.44
CA ALA A 101 5.63 -3.11 -1.28
C ALA A 101 5.44 -3.38 -2.78
N LEU A 102 5.38 -4.65 -3.17
CA LEU A 102 5.17 -5.04 -4.57
C LEU A 102 3.80 -4.58 -5.07
N ALA A 103 2.73 -4.81 -4.30
CA ALA A 103 1.37 -4.42 -4.67
C ALA A 103 1.26 -2.95 -5.08
N VAL A 104 1.97 -2.05 -4.38
CA VAL A 104 1.90 -0.59 -4.62
C VAL A 104 3.02 -0.05 -5.52
N THR A 105 3.99 -0.88 -5.91
CA THR A 105 5.06 -0.50 -6.88
C THR A 105 4.78 -1.00 -8.29
N ARG A 106 3.85 -1.95 -8.46
CA ARG A 106 3.39 -2.43 -9.78
C ARG A 106 2.99 -1.28 -10.70
N GLY A 107 3.31 -1.44 -11.98
CA GLY A 107 3.09 -0.43 -13.03
C GLY A 107 1.72 0.26 -13.01
N PRO A 108 0.60 -0.49 -12.88
CA PRO A 108 -0.73 0.10 -12.80
C PRO A 108 -0.91 1.06 -11.61
N VAL A 109 -0.49 0.67 -10.40
CA VAL A 109 -0.64 1.51 -9.19
C VAL A 109 0.33 2.68 -9.21
N ARG A 110 1.57 2.47 -9.66
CA ARG A 110 2.56 3.55 -9.82
C ARG A 110 2.11 4.57 -10.87
N GLY A 111 1.52 4.13 -11.98
CA GLY A 111 0.95 5.01 -13.00
C GLY A 111 -0.27 5.77 -12.46
N TRP A 112 -1.12 5.08 -11.70
CA TRP A 112 -2.31 5.64 -11.08
C TRP A 112 -2.03 6.86 -10.18
N THR A 113 -0.99 6.80 -9.34
CA THR A 113 -0.64 7.90 -8.42
C THR A 113 0.15 9.03 -9.06
N ARG A 114 0.84 8.77 -10.18
CA ARG A 114 1.65 9.79 -10.89
C ARG A 114 0.85 10.64 -11.87
N ARG A 115 -0.31 10.16 -12.34
CA ARG A 115 -1.15 10.89 -13.31
C ARG A 115 -1.96 12.00 -12.61
N LYS A 116 -1.65 13.27 -12.91
CA LYS A 116 -2.45 14.42 -12.47
C LYS A 116 -3.79 14.45 -13.23
N MET A 117 -4.90 14.66 -12.51
CA MET A 117 -6.15 15.05 -13.17
C MET A 117 -6.04 16.53 -13.54
N VAL A 118 -6.29 16.86 -14.80
CA VAL A 118 -6.57 18.25 -15.19
C VAL A 118 -8.05 18.49 -14.91
N PRO A 119 -8.42 19.40 -14.00
CA PRO A 119 -9.82 19.70 -13.74
C PRO A 119 -10.47 20.23 -15.02
N VAL A 120 -11.65 19.70 -15.36
CA VAL A 120 -12.42 20.03 -16.58
C VAL A 120 -12.91 21.49 -16.60
N ALA A 121 -12.78 22.21 -15.47
CA ALA A 121 -13.27 23.57 -15.29
C ALA A 121 -12.61 24.64 -16.19
N THR A 122 -11.50 24.35 -16.87
CA THR A 122 -10.84 25.31 -17.79
C THR A 122 -11.28 25.21 -19.25
N ALA A 123 -12.24 24.35 -19.60
CA ALA A 123 -12.60 24.10 -21.01
C ALA A 123 -13.91 24.78 -21.48
N VAL A 124 -14.59 25.57 -20.64
CA VAL A 124 -15.93 26.15 -20.96
C VAL A 124 -15.92 27.69 -20.97
N GLY A 125 -14.74 28.34 -20.95
CA GLY A 125 -14.66 29.80 -20.80
C GLY A 125 -13.57 30.49 -21.62
N ALA A 126 -13.44 30.14 -22.91
CA ALA A 126 -12.63 30.89 -23.87
C ALA A 126 -13.39 31.02 -25.19
#